data_AF-A0A2B4S1T7-F1
#
_entry.id   AF-A0A2B4S1T7-F1
#
_cell.length_a   1.000
_cell.length_b   1.000
_cell.length_c   1.000
_cell.angle_alpha   90.00
_cell.angle_beta   90.00
_cell.angle_gamma   90.00
#
_symmetry.space_group_name_H-M   'P 1'
#
loop_
_entity.id
_entity.type
_entity.pdbx_description
1 polymer ?
#
loop_
_entity_poly.entity_id
_entity_poly.type
_entity_poly.pdbx_seq_one_letter_code
_entity_poly.pdbx_strand_id
1 'polypeptide(L)'
;MQKTVIKLKRIRTTDSVGATFDKKFTITINNLAETISYAYNTGSKYVEAAANDGSIDNTKFITVTVAGLTFKGANNSALTFNTDYTVANIPTGLTMVVTKFSATTAKITFTGRATAHQKVAGGTDNSVANVTVTFNSSAFAGSPNISALATKTKNDIAIEYTYNPPVFTYSSVGNTFYEGSSAGQTLAGENHILVTVTGGFTFTGNNGDSYTKGTHFTTANVPSGMQLKIQRAITAVENGVKLTLTGTATAHAKANNANDITVTFLSDALTGSPDLSSATTKTKNDIFIKFDEPTVSFQLVNRFREGATAGLIDGGPLQIKIANLTFIDGNTFTEGTHYEVTGFTQGKRFSDFYDLVGKTSKILNLGNAGDKGNRFANHGTADNFSFTLKLKAAAFKETVDAATLIGNSVTVPVTFRD
;
A
#
# COMPACT_ATOMS: atom_id res chain seq x y z
N MET A 1 27.42 -44.70 -28.15
CA MET A 1 28.80 -44.37 -28.58
C MET A 1 28.99 -44.83 -30.01
N GLN A 2 28.96 -43.92 -30.99
CA GLN A 2 29.38 -44.29 -32.36
C GLN A 2 30.89 -44.11 -32.48
N LYS A 3 31.59 -45.24 -32.44
CA LYS A 3 33.01 -45.32 -32.79
C LYS A 3 33.10 -45.33 -34.31
N THR A 4 33.17 -44.16 -34.94
CA THR A 4 33.34 -44.09 -36.40
C THR A 4 34.80 -44.39 -36.72
N VAL A 5 35.10 -45.65 -36.99
CA VAL A 5 36.37 -46.06 -37.59
C VAL A 5 36.29 -45.74 -39.07
N ILE A 6 36.91 -44.65 -39.52
CA ILE A 6 37.10 -44.41 -40.96
C ILE A 6 37.97 -45.55 -41.49
N LYS A 7 37.47 -46.26 -42.52
CA LYS A 7 38.13 -47.43 -43.10
C LYS A 7 39.57 -47.10 -43.53
N LEU A 8 40.44 -48.05 -43.20
CA LEU A 8 41.88 -48.07 -43.38
C LEU A 8 42.35 -47.53 -44.74
N LYS A 9 43.26 -46.55 -44.74
CA LYS A 9 44.05 -46.19 -45.92
C LYS A 9 45.41 -46.87 -45.78
N ARG A 10 45.70 -47.81 -46.68
CA ARG A 10 47.04 -48.40 -46.83
C ARG A 10 47.89 -47.44 -47.65
N ILE A 11 49.12 -47.20 -47.21
CA ILE A 11 50.12 -46.56 -48.06
C ILE A 11 50.93 -47.69 -48.67
N ARG A 12 50.89 -47.76 -50.01
CA ARG A 12 51.78 -48.64 -50.78
C ARG A 12 52.75 -47.79 -51.57
N THR A 13 54.02 -48.16 -51.50
CA THR A 13 55.06 -47.65 -52.39
C THR A 13 55.78 -48.82 -53.01
N THR A 14 56.30 -48.61 -54.22
CA THR A 14 57.13 -49.57 -54.93
C THR A 14 58.45 -48.91 -55.22
N ASP A 15 59.57 -49.58 -54.90
CA ASP A 15 60.89 -49.04 -55.22
C ASP A 15 61.24 -49.21 -56.71
N SER A 16 62.39 -48.68 -57.10
CA SER A 16 62.87 -48.72 -58.48
C SER A 16 63.20 -50.13 -58.99
N VAL A 17 63.22 -51.14 -58.13
CA VAL A 17 63.45 -52.55 -58.49
C VAL A 17 62.19 -53.41 -58.35
N GLY A 18 61.03 -52.79 -58.08
CA GLY A 18 59.74 -53.46 -58.06
C GLY A 18 59.32 -54.03 -56.70
N ALA A 19 60.09 -53.83 -55.63
CA ALA A 19 59.69 -54.30 -54.30
C ALA A 19 58.60 -53.41 -53.72
N THR A 20 57.52 -54.02 -53.24
CA THR A 20 56.36 -53.29 -52.70
C THR A 20 56.38 -53.26 -51.18
N PHE A 21 56.26 -52.06 -50.62
CA PHE A 21 56.13 -51.82 -49.18
C PHE A 21 54.70 -51.36 -48.88
N ASP A 22 53.95 -52.15 -48.10
CA ASP A 22 52.61 -51.79 -47.62
C ASP A 22 52.67 -51.56 -46.10
N LYS A 23 52.29 -50.36 -45.66
CA LYS A 23 52.10 -50.06 -44.23
C LYS A 23 50.65 -49.67 -43.98
N LYS A 24 50.07 -50.34 -42.99
CA LYS A 24 48.74 -50.05 -42.46
C LYS A 24 48.85 -48.91 -41.46
N PHE A 25 48.20 -47.79 -41.75
CA PHE A 25 47.97 -46.70 -40.80
C PHE A 25 46.56 -46.82 -40.24
N THR A 26 46.44 -46.79 -38.90
CA THR A 26 45.15 -46.74 -38.20
C THR A 26 44.98 -45.33 -37.66
N ILE A 27 43.92 -44.63 -38.10
CA ILE A 27 43.49 -43.38 -37.49
C ILE A 27 42.29 -43.70 -36.59
N THR A 28 42.47 -43.50 -35.29
CA THR A 28 41.38 -43.60 -34.32
C THR A 28 40.84 -42.20 -34.06
N ILE A 29 39.60 -41.93 -34.48
CA ILE A 29 38.88 -40.71 -34.07
C ILE A 29 38.03 -41.07 -32.86
N ASN A 30 38.44 -40.59 -31.69
CA ASN A 30 37.63 -40.65 -30.48
C ASN A 30 36.84 -39.35 -30.39
N ASN A 31 35.59 -39.35 -30.86
CA ASN A 31 34.68 -38.27 -30.47
C ASN A 31 34.39 -38.43 -28.98
N LEU A 32 34.95 -37.54 -28.16
CA LEU A 32 34.44 -37.32 -26.82
C LEU A 32 32.99 -36.88 -26.98
N ALA A 33 32.05 -37.56 -26.32
CA ALA A 33 30.67 -37.10 -26.34
C ALA A 33 30.59 -35.83 -25.51
N GLU A 34 30.62 -34.66 -26.15
CA GLU A 34 30.44 -33.41 -25.42
C GLU A 34 29.01 -33.32 -24.92
N THR A 35 28.84 -33.04 -23.64
CA THR A 35 27.52 -32.78 -23.05
C THR A 35 27.62 -31.63 -22.07
N ILE A 36 26.52 -30.88 -21.98
CA ILE A 36 26.28 -29.89 -20.94
C ILE A 36 25.01 -30.32 -20.22
N SER A 37 25.02 -30.37 -18.89
CA SER A 37 23.85 -30.67 -18.08
C SER A 37 23.65 -29.60 -17.01
N TYR A 38 22.41 -29.45 -16.58
CA TYR A 38 21.98 -28.40 -15.66
C TYR A 38 21.21 -29.06 -14.52
N ALA A 39 21.64 -28.82 -13.29
CA ALA A 39 20.96 -29.30 -12.11
C ALA A 39 20.81 -28.17 -11.09
N TYR A 40 19.61 -27.97 -10.57
CA TYR A 40 19.43 -27.13 -9.38
C TYR A 40 20.14 -27.80 -8.21
N ASN A 41 20.88 -27.03 -7.41
CA ASN A 41 21.48 -27.53 -6.19
C ASN A 41 20.39 -27.94 -5.17
N THR A 42 19.27 -27.23 -5.18
CA THR A 42 18.07 -27.49 -4.37
C THR A 42 16.83 -26.99 -5.10
N GLY A 43 15.69 -27.69 -4.94
CA GLY A 43 14.43 -27.30 -5.58
C GLY A 43 14.43 -27.44 -7.11
N SER A 44 13.61 -26.63 -7.78
CA SER A 44 13.40 -26.66 -9.24
C SER A 44 13.30 -25.28 -9.90
N LYS A 45 13.52 -24.21 -9.13
CA LYS A 45 13.37 -22.81 -9.56
C LYS A 45 14.18 -21.89 -8.64
N TYR A 46 14.52 -20.73 -9.15
CA TYR A 46 14.95 -19.61 -8.32
C TYR A 46 13.74 -18.99 -7.63
N VAL A 47 13.96 -18.44 -6.43
CA VAL A 47 12.94 -17.69 -5.69
C VAL A 47 13.48 -16.33 -5.33
N GLU A 48 12.59 -15.37 -5.17
CA GLU A 48 12.89 -14.08 -4.59
C GLU A 48 13.54 -14.24 -3.19
N ALA A 49 14.48 -13.35 -2.88
CA ALA A 49 15.10 -13.31 -1.57
C ALA A 49 14.11 -12.81 -0.51
N ALA A 50 14.39 -13.13 0.76
CA ALA A 50 13.52 -12.74 1.89
C ALA A 50 13.30 -11.21 2.03
N ALA A 51 14.16 -10.40 1.43
CA ALA A 51 13.99 -8.95 1.38
C ALA A 51 12.76 -8.51 0.56
N ASN A 52 12.26 -9.36 -0.34
CA ASN A 52 11.13 -9.09 -1.22
C ASN A 52 11.27 -7.74 -1.97
N ASP A 53 12.46 -7.49 -2.49
CA ASP A 53 12.85 -6.27 -3.20
C ASP A 53 13.24 -6.57 -4.66
N GLY A 54 12.75 -7.69 -5.20
CA GLY A 54 13.07 -8.20 -6.53
C GLY A 54 14.45 -8.84 -6.66
N SER A 55 15.27 -8.92 -5.59
CA SER A 55 16.52 -9.69 -5.60
C SER A 55 16.26 -11.20 -5.51
N ILE A 56 17.19 -12.01 -6.00
CA ILE A 56 17.05 -13.48 -6.06
C ILE A 56 17.89 -14.15 -4.96
N ASP A 57 17.31 -15.16 -4.31
CA ASP A 57 18.01 -16.02 -3.37
C ASP A 57 19.00 -16.94 -4.11
N ASN A 58 20.27 -16.52 -4.17
CA ASN A 58 21.36 -17.26 -4.80
C ASN A 58 21.93 -18.41 -3.94
N THR A 59 21.32 -18.72 -2.79
CA THR A 59 21.58 -20.01 -2.13
C THR A 59 20.99 -21.16 -2.93
N LYS A 60 19.95 -20.88 -3.74
CA LYS A 60 19.46 -21.74 -4.82
C LYS A 60 20.10 -21.34 -6.14
N PHE A 61 20.69 -22.29 -6.84
CA PHE A 61 21.40 -22.05 -8.08
C PHE A 61 21.46 -23.29 -8.95
N ILE A 62 21.70 -23.07 -10.24
CA ILE A 62 21.97 -24.15 -11.18
C ILE A 62 23.48 -24.40 -11.22
N THR A 63 23.86 -25.65 -11.02
CA THR A 63 25.17 -26.18 -11.38
C THR A 63 25.11 -26.65 -12.82
N VAL A 64 25.99 -26.08 -13.64
CA VAL A 64 26.25 -26.54 -15.01
C VAL A 64 27.42 -27.52 -14.94
N THR A 65 27.23 -28.72 -15.46
CA THR A 65 28.27 -29.75 -15.54
C THR A 65 28.56 -30.09 -17.00
N VAL A 66 29.83 -30.21 -17.35
CA VAL A 66 30.24 -30.56 -18.71
C VAL A 66 31.05 -31.84 -18.76
N ALA A 67 30.82 -32.65 -19.80
CA ALA A 67 31.64 -33.80 -20.15
C ALA A 67 32.29 -33.57 -21.53
N GLY A 68 33.55 -33.97 -21.70
CA GLY A 68 34.30 -33.73 -22.95
C GLY A 68 34.74 -32.28 -23.17
N LEU A 69 34.38 -31.35 -22.26
CA LEU A 69 34.72 -29.94 -22.31
C LEU A 69 35.42 -29.50 -21.02
N THR A 70 36.00 -28.31 -21.02
CA THR A 70 36.58 -27.67 -19.82
C THR A 70 36.30 -26.18 -19.85
N PHE A 71 35.72 -25.62 -18.80
CA PHE A 71 35.48 -24.17 -18.71
C PHE A 71 36.81 -23.39 -18.71
N LYS A 72 36.86 -22.28 -19.45
CA LYS A 72 38.05 -21.41 -19.47
C LYS A 72 38.20 -20.59 -18.19
N GLY A 73 39.34 -19.90 -18.05
CA GLY A 73 39.59 -18.96 -16.96
C GLY A 73 39.91 -19.64 -15.62
N ALA A 74 40.12 -18.83 -14.59
CA ALA A 74 40.39 -19.30 -13.23
C ALA A 74 39.09 -19.72 -12.51
N ASN A 75 39.21 -20.60 -11.51
CA ASN A 75 38.09 -20.90 -10.63
C ASN A 75 37.61 -19.62 -9.92
N ASN A 76 36.31 -19.55 -9.66
CA ASN A 76 35.58 -18.40 -9.09
C ASN A 76 35.58 -17.14 -9.97
N SER A 77 36.05 -17.21 -11.22
CA SER A 77 35.91 -16.13 -12.19
C SER A 77 34.61 -16.25 -12.97
N ALA A 78 33.96 -15.11 -13.20
CA ALA A 78 32.79 -15.04 -14.08
C ALA A 78 33.19 -15.24 -15.54
N LEU A 79 32.38 -16.00 -16.28
CA LEU A 79 32.39 -16.01 -17.73
C LEU A 79 31.82 -14.68 -18.25
N THR A 80 32.26 -14.27 -19.42
CA THR A 80 31.91 -12.97 -19.99
C THR A 80 30.58 -13.05 -20.75
N PHE A 81 29.58 -12.28 -20.32
CA PHE A 81 28.30 -12.15 -21.02
C PHE A 81 28.51 -11.64 -22.47
N ASN A 82 27.68 -12.14 -23.41
CA ASN A 82 27.75 -11.93 -24.86
C ASN A 82 29.01 -12.47 -25.57
N THR A 83 30.06 -12.82 -24.83
CA THR A 83 31.22 -13.52 -25.38
C THR A 83 31.07 -15.02 -25.16
N ASP A 84 30.93 -15.45 -23.92
CA ASP A 84 30.97 -16.86 -23.49
C ASP A 84 29.58 -17.48 -23.42
N TYR A 85 28.57 -16.67 -23.20
CA TYR A 85 27.18 -17.08 -23.22
C TYR A 85 26.28 -15.89 -23.56
N THR A 86 25.10 -16.19 -24.08
CA THR A 86 24.02 -15.23 -24.27
C THR A 86 22.85 -15.60 -23.37
N VAL A 87 21.99 -14.63 -23.08
CA VAL A 87 20.78 -14.83 -22.28
C VAL A 87 19.57 -14.20 -22.95
N ALA A 88 18.38 -14.70 -22.63
CA ALA A 88 17.12 -14.11 -23.04
C ALA A 88 16.08 -14.24 -21.92
N ASN A 89 15.05 -13.38 -21.97
CA ASN A 89 13.93 -13.35 -21.03
C ASN A 89 14.34 -13.15 -19.57
N ILE A 90 15.46 -12.48 -19.31
CA ILE A 90 15.85 -12.08 -17.96
C ILE A 90 14.91 -10.95 -17.52
N PRO A 91 14.27 -11.04 -16.34
CA PRO A 91 13.47 -9.94 -15.80
C PRO A 91 14.30 -8.65 -15.75
N THR A 92 13.71 -7.54 -16.22
CA THR A 92 14.37 -6.24 -16.26
C THR A 92 14.93 -5.87 -14.89
N GLY A 93 16.20 -5.48 -14.84
CA GLY A 93 16.92 -5.13 -13.61
C GLY A 93 17.72 -6.28 -12.98
N LEU A 94 17.50 -7.52 -13.43
CA LEU A 94 18.38 -8.66 -13.11
C LEU A 94 19.48 -8.83 -14.15
N THR A 95 20.61 -9.39 -13.71
CA THR A 95 21.72 -9.85 -14.56
C THR A 95 22.07 -11.28 -14.19
N MET A 96 22.10 -12.18 -15.18
CA MET A 96 22.61 -13.54 -14.97
C MET A 96 24.14 -13.50 -14.90
N VAL A 97 24.71 -14.24 -13.95
CA VAL A 97 26.15 -14.43 -13.77
C VAL A 97 26.46 -15.92 -13.83
N VAL A 98 27.37 -16.30 -14.71
CA VAL A 98 27.90 -17.67 -14.79
C VAL A 98 29.34 -17.68 -14.26
N THR A 99 29.58 -18.36 -13.16
CA THR A 99 30.88 -18.39 -12.49
C THR A 99 31.50 -19.78 -12.57
N LYS A 100 32.73 -19.88 -13.06
CA LYS A 100 33.46 -21.15 -13.08
C LYS A 100 33.67 -21.62 -11.64
N PHE A 101 33.30 -22.86 -11.33
CA PHE A 101 33.52 -23.47 -10.02
C PHE A 101 34.68 -24.46 -10.05
N SER A 102 34.76 -25.27 -11.10
CA SER A 102 35.88 -26.18 -11.36
C SER A 102 36.16 -26.28 -12.86
N ALA A 103 37.08 -27.15 -13.27
CA ALA A 103 37.32 -27.43 -14.70
C ALA A 103 36.06 -27.87 -15.44
N THR A 104 35.19 -28.66 -14.79
CA THR A 104 34.01 -29.27 -15.41
C THR A 104 32.68 -28.73 -14.87
N THR A 105 32.70 -27.75 -13.96
CA THR A 105 31.48 -27.18 -13.38
C THR A 105 31.48 -25.66 -13.33
N ALA A 106 30.30 -25.06 -13.56
CA ALA A 106 30.03 -23.64 -13.37
C ALA A 106 28.72 -23.44 -12.61
N LYS A 107 28.57 -22.26 -11.99
CA LYS A 107 27.41 -21.85 -11.19
C LYS A 107 26.65 -20.75 -11.93
N ILE A 108 25.33 -20.86 -12.03
CA ILE A 108 24.47 -19.77 -12.52
C ILE A 108 23.79 -19.09 -11.32
N THR A 109 23.93 -17.78 -11.22
CA THR A 109 23.31 -16.91 -10.20
C THR A 109 22.75 -15.65 -10.84
N PHE A 110 21.99 -14.85 -10.10
CA PHE A 110 21.47 -13.56 -10.54
C PHE A 110 21.92 -12.42 -9.63
N THR A 111 22.32 -11.29 -10.21
CA THR A 111 22.59 -10.05 -9.47
C THR A 111 21.60 -8.97 -9.90
N GLY A 112 21.55 -7.88 -9.14
CA GLY A 112 20.58 -6.81 -9.35
C GLY A 112 19.23 -7.09 -8.68
N ARG A 113 18.22 -6.31 -9.07
CA ARG A 113 16.84 -6.37 -8.55
C ARG A 113 15.87 -6.25 -9.71
N ALA A 114 14.91 -7.15 -9.77
CA ALA A 114 13.85 -7.05 -10.77
C ALA A 114 12.99 -5.81 -10.52
N THR A 115 12.79 -4.99 -11.56
CA THR A 115 11.96 -3.79 -11.49
C THR A 115 10.49 -4.14 -11.20
N ALA A 116 10.01 -5.27 -11.72
CA ALA A 116 8.70 -5.83 -11.42
C ALA A 116 8.88 -7.24 -10.83
N HIS A 117 8.31 -7.48 -9.66
CA HIS A 117 8.49 -8.70 -8.87
C HIS A 117 7.22 -9.04 -8.08
N GLN A 118 6.04 -8.68 -8.57
CA GLN A 118 4.79 -8.93 -7.89
C GLN A 118 4.25 -10.33 -8.18
N LYS A 119 3.58 -10.92 -7.19
CA LYS A 119 2.74 -12.11 -7.32
C LYS A 119 1.44 -11.90 -6.55
N VAL A 120 0.45 -11.33 -7.24
CA VAL A 120 -0.90 -11.08 -6.72
C VAL A 120 -1.82 -12.20 -7.22
N ALA A 121 -2.45 -12.92 -6.31
CA ALA A 121 -3.43 -13.94 -6.67
C ALA A 121 -4.60 -13.30 -7.45
N GLY A 122 -4.89 -13.80 -8.65
CA GLY A 122 -5.94 -13.24 -9.53
C GLY A 122 -5.58 -11.90 -10.18
N GLY A 123 -4.33 -11.43 -10.04
CA GLY A 123 -3.82 -10.18 -10.60
C GLY A 123 -2.50 -10.37 -11.34
N THR A 124 -1.57 -9.45 -11.13
CA THR A 124 -0.23 -9.47 -11.76
C THR A 124 0.66 -10.55 -11.15
N ASP A 125 1.22 -11.42 -12.00
CA ASP A 125 2.32 -12.32 -11.66
C ASP A 125 3.51 -12.03 -12.59
N ASN A 126 4.62 -11.58 -12.02
CA ASN A 126 5.85 -11.28 -12.74
C ASN A 126 6.83 -12.46 -12.78
N SER A 127 6.46 -13.61 -12.22
CA SER A 127 7.27 -14.82 -12.28
C SER A 127 7.49 -15.24 -13.74
N VAL A 128 8.68 -15.76 -14.03
CA VAL A 128 9.05 -16.24 -15.37
C VAL A 128 9.46 -17.70 -15.32
N ALA A 129 9.18 -18.45 -16.40
CA ALA A 129 9.54 -19.86 -16.52
C ALA A 129 10.37 -20.17 -17.77
N ASN A 130 10.88 -19.12 -18.44
CA ASN A 130 11.50 -19.21 -19.77
C ASN A 130 12.81 -18.42 -19.86
N VAL A 131 13.47 -18.15 -18.72
CA VAL A 131 14.81 -17.57 -18.74
C VAL A 131 15.73 -18.53 -19.49
N THR A 132 16.45 -17.98 -20.47
CA THR A 132 17.30 -18.76 -21.36
C THR A 132 18.75 -18.39 -21.17
N VAL A 133 19.63 -19.39 -21.15
CA VAL A 133 21.07 -19.26 -21.29
C VAL A 133 21.54 -20.15 -22.43
N THR A 134 22.44 -19.65 -23.27
CA THR A 134 23.09 -20.41 -24.34
C THR A 134 24.59 -20.21 -24.27
N PHE A 135 25.35 -21.30 -24.11
CA PHE A 135 26.81 -21.24 -24.12
C PHE A 135 27.37 -21.12 -25.53
N ASN A 136 28.39 -20.27 -25.67
CA ASN A 136 29.23 -20.16 -26.85
C ASN A 136 30.50 -20.99 -26.69
N SER A 137 31.13 -21.34 -27.81
CA SER A 137 32.39 -22.08 -27.85
C SER A 137 33.49 -21.46 -26.98
N SER A 138 33.55 -20.13 -26.94
CA SER A 138 34.48 -19.31 -26.15
C SER A 138 34.39 -19.49 -24.63
N ALA A 139 33.31 -20.09 -24.09
CA ALA A 139 33.22 -20.45 -22.67
C ALA A 139 34.19 -21.56 -22.26
N PHE A 140 34.72 -22.31 -23.24
CA PHE A 140 35.51 -23.52 -23.01
C PHE A 140 36.95 -23.36 -23.50
N ALA A 141 37.88 -24.04 -22.83
CA ALA A 141 39.28 -24.08 -23.20
C ALA A 141 39.45 -24.62 -24.63
N GLY A 142 40.24 -23.94 -25.46
CA GLY A 142 40.44 -24.29 -26.87
C GLY A 142 39.29 -23.90 -27.81
N SER A 143 38.21 -23.28 -27.31
CA SER A 143 37.04 -22.85 -28.11
C SER A 143 36.48 -23.93 -29.05
N PRO A 144 36.16 -25.13 -28.55
CA PRO A 144 35.64 -26.22 -29.37
C PRO A 144 34.33 -25.84 -30.05
N ASN A 145 34.08 -26.34 -31.26
CA ASN A 145 32.80 -26.12 -31.93
C ASN A 145 31.68 -26.91 -31.22
N ILE A 146 30.80 -26.20 -30.52
CA ILE A 146 29.62 -26.78 -29.84
C ILE A 146 28.31 -26.43 -30.54
N SER A 147 28.35 -25.93 -31.79
CA SER A 147 27.16 -25.44 -32.50
C SER A 147 26.05 -26.48 -32.59
N ALA A 148 26.40 -27.74 -32.81
CA ALA A 148 25.49 -28.89 -32.91
C ALA A 148 25.04 -29.46 -31.55
N LEU A 149 25.60 -28.99 -30.44
CA LEU A 149 25.24 -29.50 -29.12
C LEU A 149 23.92 -28.88 -28.64
N ALA A 150 22.82 -29.63 -28.74
CA ALA A 150 21.49 -29.17 -28.32
C ALA A 150 21.45 -28.75 -26.83
N THR A 151 22.26 -29.39 -25.99
CA THR A 151 22.31 -29.11 -24.54
C THR A 151 23.09 -27.85 -24.18
N LYS A 152 23.68 -27.14 -25.15
CA LYS A 152 24.33 -25.83 -24.88
C LYS A 152 23.34 -24.75 -24.45
N THR A 153 22.04 -24.99 -24.64
CA THR A 153 20.94 -24.09 -24.28
C THR A 153 20.09 -24.71 -23.16
N LYS A 154 19.77 -23.91 -22.15
CA LYS A 154 18.72 -24.16 -21.15
C LYS A 154 17.74 -23.00 -21.24
N ASN A 155 16.47 -23.26 -21.51
CA ASN A 155 15.46 -22.25 -21.87
C ASN A 155 14.21 -22.24 -20.99
N ASP A 156 14.27 -22.97 -19.90
CA ASP A 156 13.22 -23.29 -18.93
C ASP A 156 13.71 -22.96 -17.51
N ILE A 157 14.60 -21.98 -17.37
CA ILE A 157 15.02 -21.49 -16.05
C ILE A 157 13.85 -20.67 -15.48
N ALA A 158 13.31 -21.12 -14.36
CA ALA A 158 12.22 -20.45 -13.69
C ALA A 158 12.72 -19.55 -12.54
N ILE A 159 12.12 -18.37 -12.44
CA ILE A 159 12.24 -17.43 -11.31
C ILE A 159 10.82 -17.15 -10.81
N GLU A 160 10.57 -17.50 -9.55
CA GLU A 160 9.30 -17.25 -8.88
C GLU A 160 9.43 -16.10 -7.89
N TYR A 161 8.57 -15.10 -8.04
CA TYR A 161 8.39 -14.06 -7.03
C TYR A 161 7.31 -14.49 -6.04
N THR A 162 7.37 -13.96 -4.83
CA THR A 162 6.37 -14.23 -3.78
C THR A 162 5.77 -12.97 -3.20
N TYR A 163 6.32 -11.81 -3.57
CA TYR A 163 5.91 -10.53 -3.03
C TYR A 163 4.49 -10.14 -3.48
N ASN A 164 3.60 -9.98 -2.51
CA ASN A 164 2.27 -9.41 -2.69
C ASN A 164 2.28 -7.99 -2.08
N PRO A 165 2.10 -6.92 -2.87
CA PRO A 165 2.25 -5.56 -2.37
C PRO A 165 1.21 -5.18 -1.29
N PRO A 166 1.58 -4.30 -0.33
CA PRO A 166 0.63 -3.77 0.64
C PRO A 166 -0.53 -3.04 -0.01
N VAL A 167 -1.75 -3.28 0.49
CA VAL A 167 -2.96 -2.56 0.08
C VAL A 167 -3.39 -1.64 1.22
N PHE A 168 -3.44 -0.34 0.92
CA PHE A 168 -3.85 0.72 1.82
C PHE A 168 -5.31 1.06 1.58
N THR A 169 -6.09 1.12 2.65
CA THR A 169 -7.51 1.46 2.60
C THR A 169 -7.74 2.71 3.41
N TYR A 170 -8.50 3.65 2.85
CA TYR A 170 -8.81 4.94 3.47
C TYR A 170 -10.29 4.94 3.85
N SER A 171 -10.57 4.88 5.16
CA SER A 171 -11.92 5.03 5.69
C SER A 171 -12.04 6.43 6.28
N SER A 172 -12.93 7.24 5.73
CA SER A 172 -13.14 8.62 6.20
C SER A 172 -14.52 8.78 6.81
N VAL A 173 -14.60 9.58 7.88
CA VAL A 173 -15.74 10.46 8.10
C VAL A 173 -15.48 11.71 7.24
N GLY A 174 -15.67 11.59 5.92
CA GLY A 174 -15.43 12.64 4.91
C GLY A 174 -13.97 12.87 4.47
N ASN A 175 -13.73 12.92 3.15
CA ASN A 175 -12.42 13.29 2.56
C ASN A 175 -12.15 14.81 2.55
N THR A 176 -12.98 15.59 3.24
CA THR A 176 -12.93 17.05 3.23
C THR A 176 -12.69 17.56 4.64
N PHE A 177 -11.59 18.29 4.81
CA PHE A 177 -11.33 19.11 5.97
C PHE A 177 -12.02 20.46 5.81
N TYR A 178 -12.56 20.99 6.89
CA TYR A 178 -13.14 22.32 6.92
C TYR A 178 -12.38 23.20 7.90
N GLU A 179 -12.25 24.46 7.55
CA GLU A 179 -11.80 25.49 8.48
C GLU A 179 -12.74 25.57 9.69
N GLY A 180 -12.14 25.64 10.88
CA GLY A 180 -12.85 25.72 12.14
C GLY A 180 -13.15 27.16 12.56
N SER A 181 -13.47 27.35 13.83
CA SER A 181 -13.73 28.67 14.40
C SER A 181 -12.48 29.57 14.51
N SER A 182 -11.29 28.98 14.42
CA SER A 182 -10.01 29.70 14.40
C SER A 182 -9.56 29.87 12.96
N ALA A 183 -9.40 31.12 12.53
CA ALA A 183 -9.01 31.47 11.16
C ALA A 183 -7.75 30.71 10.71
N GLY A 184 -7.81 30.12 9.53
CA GLY A 184 -6.79 29.31 8.88
C GLY A 184 -6.58 27.91 9.47
N GLN A 185 -7.28 27.50 10.53
CA GLN A 185 -7.08 26.20 11.17
C GLN A 185 -8.26 25.26 10.88
N THR A 186 -8.01 23.95 10.83
CA THR A 186 -9.11 22.98 10.70
C THR A 186 -9.93 22.86 11.98
N LEU A 187 -11.17 22.38 11.85
CA LEU A 187 -11.97 21.99 12.99
C LEU A 187 -11.28 20.89 13.81
N ALA A 188 -10.91 21.21 15.05
CA ALA A 188 -10.17 20.29 15.92
C ALA A 188 -11.03 19.08 16.31
N GLY A 189 -10.50 17.87 16.15
CA GLY A 189 -11.08 16.62 16.67
C GLY A 189 -12.17 15.97 15.81
N GLU A 190 -12.66 16.64 14.77
CA GLU A 190 -13.85 16.18 14.02
C GLU A 190 -13.49 15.45 12.71
N ASN A 191 -12.48 15.92 11.96
CA ASN A 191 -12.15 15.32 10.66
C ASN A 191 -10.79 14.61 10.70
N HIS A 192 -10.82 13.31 10.43
CA HIS A 192 -9.62 12.52 10.21
C HIS A 192 -9.88 11.45 9.15
N ILE A 193 -8.82 11.03 8.46
CA ILE A 193 -8.86 9.86 7.59
C ILE A 193 -8.17 8.73 8.33
N LEU A 194 -8.89 7.64 8.57
CA LEU A 194 -8.28 6.40 9.05
C LEU A 194 -7.70 5.64 7.87
N VAL A 195 -6.41 5.33 7.92
CA VAL A 195 -5.74 4.51 6.93
C VAL A 195 -5.39 3.16 7.54
N THR A 196 -5.88 2.08 6.96
CA THR A 196 -5.49 0.72 7.31
C THR A 196 -4.64 0.11 6.20
N VAL A 197 -3.90 -0.95 6.52
CA VAL A 197 -3.11 -1.71 5.56
C VAL A 197 -3.43 -3.19 5.69
N THR A 198 -3.50 -3.90 4.57
CA THR A 198 -3.79 -5.33 4.50
C THR A 198 -2.69 -6.06 3.71
N GLY A 199 -2.79 -7.39 3.59
CA GLY A 199 -1.77 -8.23 2.94
C GLY A 199 -0.70 -8.77 3.89
N GLY A 200 -1.00 -8.85 5.19
CA GLY A 200 -0.04 -9.32 6.22
C GLY A 200 0.91 -8.23 6.71
N PHE A 201 0.77 -7.00 6.22
CA PHE A 201 1.56 -5.86 6.66
C PHE A 201 0.92 -5.14 7.85
N THR A 202 1.77 -4.46 8.62
CA THR A 202 1.34 -3.58 9.71
C THR A 202 2.10 -2.29 9.63
N PHE A 203 1.49 -1.19 10.04
CA PHE A 203 2.19 0.05 10.32
C PHE A 203 3.27 -0.16 11.42
N THR A 204 4.31 0.67 11.45
CA THR A 204 5.32 0.76 12.52
C THR A 204 4.81 1.52 13.76
N GLY A 205 5.56 1.46 14.86
CA GLY A 205 5.28 2.23 16.08
C GLY A 205 4.13 1.73 16.95
N ASN A 206 4.02 2.35 18.13
CA ASN A 206 3.01 2.13 19.15
C ASN A 206 1.82 3.10 18.97
N ASN A 207 0.70 2.82 19.65
CA ASN A 207 -0.45 3.71 19.62
C ASN A 207 -0.09 5.14 20.05
N GLY A 208 -0.45 6.14 19.23
CA GLY A 208 -0.16 7.55 19.45
C GLY A 208 1.14 8.06 18.81
N ASP A 209 2.03 7.17 18.37
CA ASP A 209 3.31 7.54 17.76
C ASP A 209 3.09 8.39 16.51
N SER A 210 3.90 9.44 16.36
CA SER A 210 3.83 10.33 15.20
C SER A 210 4.76 9.85 14.10
N TYR A 211 4.27 9.96 12.87
CA TYR A 211 5.04 9.64 11.67
C TYR A 211 5.73 10.90 11.18
N THR A 212 6.98 10.73 10.72
CA THR A 212 7.83 11.83 10.22
C THR A 212 7.75 11.94 8.69
N LYS A 213 7.46 13.15 8.18
CA LYS A 213 7.51 13.48 6.75
C LYS A 213 8.94 13.33 6.21
N GLY A 214 9.09 12.76 5.02
CA GLY A 214 10.37 12.44 4.39
C GLY A 214 10.92 11.06 4.75
N THR A 215 10.54 10.52 5.91
CA THR A 215 10.89 9.14 6.33
C THR A 215 9.73 8.18 6.08
N HIS A 216 8.56 8.47 6.64
CA HIS A 216 7.41 7.55 6.58
C HIS A 216 6.39 7.95 5.50
N PHE A 217 6.36 9.21 5.11
CA PHE A 217 5.44 9.69 4.07
C PHE A 217 5.97 10.97 3.40
N THR A 218 5.46 11.27 2.21
CA THR A 218 5.62 12.57 1.55
C THR A 218 4.26 13.22 1.34
N THR A 219 4.26 14.53 1.10
CA THR A 219 3.03 15.29 0.83
C THR A 219 3.23 16.26 -0.32
N ALA A 220 2.15 16.57 -1.03
CA ALA A 220 2.09 17.64 -2.02
C ALA A 220 0.81 18.47 -1.83
N ASN A 221 0.84 19.72 -2.31
CA ASN A 221 -0.29 20.65 -2.33
C ASN A 221 -0.94 20.96 -0.97
N VAL A 222 -0.22 20.73 0.13
CA VAL A 222 -0.65 21.17 1.46
C VAL A 222 -0.56 22.70 1.53
N PRO A 223 -1.63 23.44 1.91
CA PRO A 223 -1.58 24.89 2.02
C PRO A 223 -0.43 25.39 2.92
N SER A 224 0.21 26.48 2.52
CA SER A 224 1.33 27.07 3.28
C SER A 224 0.91 27.40 4.72
N GLY A 225 1.73 26.98 5.69
CA GLY A 225 1.44 27.12 7.12
C GLY A 225 0.66 25.95 7.74
N MET A 226 0.15 25.04 6.92
CA MET A 226 -0.44 23.77 7.38
C MET A 226 0.52 22.59 7.16
N GLN A 227 0.23 21.50 7.86
CA GLN A 227 0.92 20.22 7.68
C GLN A 227 -0.02 19.05 7.90
N LEU A 228 0.21 17.96 7.16
CA LEU A 228 -0.37 16.67 7.48
C LEU A 228 0.35 16.06 8.68
N LYS A 229 -0.44 15.69 9.69
CA LYS A 229 0.00 14.92 10.84
C LYS A 229 -0.57 13.51 10.70
N ILE A 230 0.32 12.53 10.76
CA ILE A 230 -0.05 11.12 10.75
C ILE A 230 0.35 10.54 12.10
N GLN A 231 -0.61 9.94 12.81
CA GLN A 231 -0.36 9.29 14.08
C GLN A 231 -0.87 7.86 14.06
N ARG A 232 -0.11 6.96 14.68
CA ARG A 232 -0.54 5.59 14.85
C ARG A 232 -1.81 5.52 15.70
N ALA A 233 -2.79 4.78 15.22
CA ALA A 233 -4.06 4.57 15.90
C ALA A 233 -4.34 3.07 15.98
N ILE A 234 -4.07 2.52 17.17
CA ILE A 234 -4.39 1.15 17.53
C ILE A 234 -5.46 1.24 18.62
N THR A 235 -6.68 0.86 18.27
CA THR A 235 -7.80 0.71 19.19
C THR A 235 -8.31 -0.72 19.13
N ALA A 236 -9.28 -1.09 19.98
CA ALA A 236 -9.91 -2.40 19.92
C ALA A 236 -10.66 -2.65 18.59
N VAL A 237 -10.96 -1.60 17.83
CA VAL A 237 -11.77 -1.64 16.60
C VAL A 237 -11.05 -1.08 15.36
N GLU A 238 -9.91 -0.41 15.52
CA GLU A 238 -9.14 0.21 14.44
C GLU A 238 -7.66 -0.16 14.59
N ASN A 239 -7.02 -0.68 13.54
CA ASN A 239 -5.57 -0.84 13.49
C ASN A 239 -5.02 -0.18 12.23
N GLY A 240 -4.50 1.03 12.39
CA GLY A 240 -4.07 1.86 11.28
C GLY A 240 -3.35 3.11 11.72
N VAL A 241 -3.38 4.13 10.88
CA VAL A 241 -2.92 5.49 11.20
C VAL A 241 -4.05 6.49 10.97
N LYS A 242 -4.10 7.53 11.79
CA LYS A 242 -4.99 8.68 11.63
C LYS A 242 -4.26 9.81 10.97
N LEU A 243 -4.81 10.26 9.85
CA LEU A 243 -4.34 11.40 9.09
C LEU A 243 -5.20 12.62 9.48
N THR A 244 -4.55 13.66 9.97
CA THR A 244 -5.17 14.95 10.28
C THR A 244 -4.40 16.08 9.61
N LEU A 245 -5.08 17.18 9.32
CA LEU A 245 -4.43 18.42 8.91
C LEU A 245 -4.31 19.33 10.13
N THR A 246 -3.15 19.94 10.32
CA THR A 246 -2.83 20.77 11.50
C THR A 246 -2.06 22.02 11.06
N GLY A 247 -1.87 22.97 11.98
CA GLY A 247 -1.27 24.27 11.67
C GLY A 247 -2.31 25.29 11.20
N THR A 248 -1.81 26.44 10.73
CA THR A 248 -2.63 27.59 10.33
C THR A 248 -2.27 28.01 8.91
N ALA A 249 -3.21 27.92 7.99
CA ALA A 249 -3.03 28.37 6.62
C ALA A 249 -2.72 29.88 6.56
N THR A 250 -1.67 30.23 5.82
CA THR A 250 -1.28 31.63 5.62
C THR A 250 -2.32 32.38 4.79
N ALA A 251 -2.85 31.72 3.74
CA ALA A 251 -3.97 32.20 2.95
C ALA A 251 -5.14 31.22 3.10
N HIS A 252 -6.29 31.74 3.52
CA HIS A 252 -7.47 30.94 3.88
C HIS A 252 -8.77 31.60 3.42
N ALA A 253 -8.75 32.43 2.37
CA ALA A 253 -10.00 32.83 1.72
C ALA A 253 -10.61 31.64 0.95
N LYS A 254 -11.91 31.62 0.66
CA LYS A 254 -12.58 30.59 -0.18
C LYS A 254 -11.85 30.27 -1.50
N ALA A 255 -11.17 31.24 -2.10
CA ALA A 255 -10.37 31.06 -3.32
C ALA A 255 -9.10 30.19 -3.12
N ASN A 256 -8.68 29.98 -1.87
CA ASN A 256 -7.50 29.19 -1.49
C ASN A 256 -7.87 27.74 -1.10
N ASN A 257 -9.11 27.33 -1.32
CA ASN A 257 -9.52 25.93 -1.17
C ASN A 257 -8.58 25.02 -1.94
N ALA A 258 -8.07 23.96 -1.30
CA ALA A 258 -7.27 22.94 -1.97
C ALA A 258 -8.10 21.66 -2.15
N ASN A 259 -8.02 21.07 -3.34
CA ASN A 259 -8.77 19.87 -3.72
C ASN A 259 -7.87 18.74 -4.23
N ASP A 260 -6.57 18.87 -4.02
CA ASP A 260 -5.53 18.00 -4.58
C ASP A 260 -4.41 17.73 -3.56
N ILE A 261 -4.70 17.87 -2.26
CA ILE A 261 -3.75 17.52 -1.22
C ILE A 261 -3.42 16.05 -1.38
N THR A 262 -2.12 15.76 -1.48
CA THR A 262 -1.63 14.41 -1.69
C THR A 262 -0.80 13.96 -0.51
N VAL A 263 -1.00 12.70 -0.09
CA VAL A 263 -0.12 11.96 0.80
C VAL A 263 0.31 10.66 0.12
N THR A 264 1.60 10.32 0.23
CA THR A 264 2.17 9.07 -0.25
C THR A 264 2.95 8.42 0.88
N PHE A 265 2.57 7.19 1.27
CA PHE A 265 3.33 6.41 2.25
C PHE A 265 4.65 5.90 1.67
N LEU A 266 5.70 5.91 2.48
CA LEU A 266 7.03 5.35 2.19
C LEU A 266 7.21 4.02 2.94
N SER A 267 8.18 3.20 2.53
CA SER A 267 8.41 1.85 3.05
C SER A 267 8.49 1.80 4.58
N ASP A 268 9.18 2.78 5.18
CA ASP A 268 9.43 2.84 6.63
C ASP A 268 8.17 3.09 7.45
N ALA A 269 7.04 3.45 6.81
CA ALA A 269 5.74 3.49 7.46
C ALA A 269 5.27 2.11 7.95
N LEU A 270 5.77 1.03 7.35
CA LEU A 270 5.35 -0.34 7.61
C LEU A 270 6.48 -1.17 8.24
N THR A 271 6.10 -2.14 9.06
CA THR A 271 7.05 -3.02 9.75
C THR A 271 7.85 -3.82 8.73
N GLY A 272 9.18 -3.82 8.89
CA GLY A 272 10.10 -4.51 7.99
C GLY A 272 10.45 -3.72 6.72
N SER A 273 9.99 -2.46 6.59
CA SER A 273 10.27 -1.58 5.45
C SER A 273 10.12 -2.27 4.09
N PRO A 274 8.95 -2.89 3.80
CA PRO A 274 8.73 -3.60 2.55
C PRO A 274 8.89 -2.63 1.37
N ASP A 275 9.23 -3.17 0.19
CA ASP A 275 9.11 -2.38 -1.04
C ASP A 275 7.66 -1.89 -1.17
N LEU A 276 7.46 -0.69 -1.69
CA LEU A 276 6.16 -0.10 -1.98
C LEU A 276 6.04 0.33 -3.44
N SER A 277 7.04 0.05 -4.29
CA SER A 277 7.09 0.47 -5.69
C SER A 277 5.81 0.16 -6.46
N SER A 278 5.24 -1.02 -6.20
CA SER A 278 4.02 -1.54 -6.85
C SER A 278 2.74 -1.44 -6.00
N ALA A 279 2.83 -0.92 -4.78
CA ALA A 279 1.64 -0.59 -3.99
C ALA A 279 0.96 0.65 -4.58
N THR A 280 -0.05 0.47 -5.44
CA THR A 280 -0.74 1.56 -6.14
C THR A 280 -1.62 2.39 -5.21
N THR A 281 -2.13 1.79 -4.14
CA THR A 281 -3.00 2.44 -3.15
C THR A 281 -2.24 3.25 -2.10
N LYS A 282 -0.90 3.25 -2.08
CA LYS A 282 -0.11 3.96 -1.06
C LYS A 282 -0.26 5.49 -1.11
N THR A 283 -0.82 6.00 -2.21
CA THR A 283 -1.02 7.42 -2.47
C THR A 283 -2.50 7.75 -2.43
N LYS A 284 -2.86 8.80 -1.70
CA LYS A 284 -4.19 9.43 -1.70
C LYS A 284 -4.01 10.87 -2.15
N ASN A 285 -4.68 11.27 -3.23
CA ASN A 285 -4.48 12.56 -3.92
C ASN A 285 -5.77 13.39 -4.05
N ASP A 286 -6.83 12.95 -3.39
CA ASP A 286 -8.17 13.54 -3.34
C ASP A 286 -8.52 13.88 -1.87
N ILE A 287 -7.56 14.50 -1.17
CA ILE A 287 -7.79 15.09 0.14
C ILE A 287 -8.11 16.57 -0.08
N PHE A 288 -9.22 17.03 0.49
CA PHE A 288 -9.70 18.39 0.28
C PHE A 288 -9.63 19.20 1.57
N ILE A 289 -9.35 20.50 1.45
CA ILE A 289 -9.64 21.48 2.50
C ILE A 289 -10.45 22.64 1.92
N LYS A 290 -11.49 23.01 2.67
CA LYS A 290 -12.37 24.14 2.36
C LYS A 290 -12.25 25.20 3.46
N PHE A 291 -11.85 26.40 3.06
CA PHE A 291 -11.80 27.61 3.86
C PHE A 291 -13.01 28.50 3.59
N ASP A 292 -13.35 29.33 4.57
CA ASP A 292 -14.50 30.25 4.57
C ASP A 292 -15.86 29.57 4.25
N GLU A 293 -15.94 28.24 4.28
CA GLU A 293 -17.21 27.55 4.10
C GLU A 293 -18.01 27.60 5.40
N PRO A 294 -19.30 27.95 5.34
CA PRO A 294 -20.17 27.90 6.50
C PRO A 294 -20.36 26.44 6.92
N THR A 295 -20.05 26.13 8.18
CA THR A 295 -20.22 24.78 8.72
C THR A 295 -20.92 24.81 10.06
N VAL A 296 -21.60 23.72 10.37
CA VAL A 296 -22.22 23.43 11.67
C VAL A 296 -21.63 22.11 12.16
N SER A 297 -21.25 22.05 13.43
CA SER A 297 -20.90 20.81 14.11
C SER A 297 -21.65 20.68 15.42
N PHE A 298 -21.90 19.43 15.81
CA PHE A 298 -22.64 19.08 17.01
C PHE A 298 -21.78 18.22 17.92
N GLN A 299 -21.58 18.67 19.15
CA GLN A 299 -20.86 17.96 20.18
C GLN A 299 -21.80 17.70 21.35
N LEU A 300 -22.05 16.43 21.68
CA LEU A 300 -22.68 16.09 22.96
C LEU A 300 -21.65 16.29 24.08
N VAL A 301 -21.86 17.28 24.93
CA VAL A 301 -21.00 17.52 26.10
C VAL A 301 -21.29 16.50 27.20
N ASN A 302 -22.50 15.93 27.23
CA ASN A 302 -22.87 14.80 28.09
C ASN A 302 -24.02 14.00 27.43
N ARG A 303 -24.28 12.78 27.90
CA ARG A 303 -25.41 11.98 27.41
C ARG A 303 -26.74 12.60 27.86
N PHE A 304 -27.73 12.62 26.98
CA PHE A 304 -29.13 12.85 27.37
C PHE A 304 -29.65 11.57 28.02
N ARG A 305 -29.66 11.54 29.35
CA ARG A 305 -30.07 10.35 30.10
C ARG A 305 -31.06 10.71 31.19
N GLU A 306 -31.85 9.75 31.63
CA GLU A 306 -32.64 9.96 32.83
C GLU A 306 -31.75 10.33 34.03
N GLY A 307 -32.22 11.35 34.74
CA GLY A 307 -31.62 11.95 35.91
C GLY A 307 -31.83 11.14 37.18
N ALA A 308 -31.69 11.79 38.33
CA ALA A 308 -32.03 11.19 39.62
C ALA A 308 -33.55 11.18 39.88
N THR A 309 -34.31 12.03 39.18
CA THR A 309 -35.77 12.08 39.24
C THR A 309 -36.37 11.24 38.13
N ALA A 310 -37.26 10.31 38.48
CA ALA A 310 -37.85 9.39 37.52
C ALA A 310 -38.60 10.15 36.40
N GLY A 311 -38.26 9.81 35.16
CA GLY A 311 -38.86 10.37 33.95
C GLY A 311 -38.32 11.75 33.56
N LEU A 312 -37.40 12.32 34.33
CA LEU A 312 -36.71 13.57 34.00
C LEU A 312 -35.40 13.25 33.25
N ILE A 313 -35.26 13.72 32.01
CA ILE A 313 -33.98 13.58 31.29
C ILE A 313 -33.04 14.72 31.72
N ASP A 314 -31.96 14.34 32.40
CA ASP A 314 -30.83 15.20 32.73
C ASP A 314 -29.71 14.99 31.68
N GLY A 315 -29.34 16.07 31.00
CA GLY A 315 -28.27 16.06 30.02
C GLY A 315 -27.48 17.36 30.06
N GLY A 316 -26.16 17.25 29.90
CA GLY A 316 -25.32 18.40 29.55
C GLY A 316 -25.68 18.89 28.14
N PRO A 317 -25.41 20.16 27.81
CA PRO A 317 -25.92 20.73 26.58
C PRO A 317 -25.41 19.98 25.34
N LEU A 318 -26.30 19.81 24.36
CA LEU A 318 -25.87 19.64 22.98
C LEU A 318 -25.24 20.96 22.56
N GLN A 319 -23.91 20.94 22.43
CA GLN A 319 -23.17 22.09 22.00
C GLN A 319 -23.10 22.11 20.49
N ILE A 320 -23.67 23.15 19.90
CA ILE A 320 -23.64 23.43 18.47
C ILE A 320 -22.58 24.50 18.24
N LYS A 321 -21.60 24.18 17.41
CA LYS A 321 -20.55 25.10 17.01
C LYS A 321 -20.73 25.43 15.53
N ILE A 322 -20.48 26.69 15.18
CA ILE A 322 -20.51 27.13 13.79
C ILE A 322 -19.19 27.79 13.39
N ALA A 323 -18.79 27.60 12.14
CA ALA A 323 -17.69 28.34 11.51
C ALA A 323 -18.23 29.13 10.32
N ASN A 324 -17.65 30.31 10.09
CA ASN A 324 -18.03 31.23 9.00
C ASN A 324 -19.52 31.61 8.95
N LEU A 325 -20.17 31.53 10.12
CA LEU A 325 -21.55 31.93 10.37
C LEU A 325 -21.67 32.60 11.73
N THR A 326 -22.75 33.33 11.93
CA THR A 326 -23.11 33.97 13.20
C THR A 326 -24.55 33.64 13.51
N PHE A 327 -24.83 33.16 14.72
CA PHE A 327 -26.22 33.00 15.15
C PHE A 327 -26.93 34.36 15.19
N ILE A 328 -28.23 34.38 14.88
CA ILE A 328 -29.07 35.60 14.98
C ILE A 328 -28.96 36.29 16.34
N ASP A 329 -29.26 37.59 16.41
CA ASP A 329 -29.29 38.32 17.69
C ASP A 329 -30.48 37.90 18.56
N GLY A 330 -30.35 38.06 19.88
CA GLY A 330 -31.37 37.70 20.86
C GLY A 330 -31.32 36.24 21.35
N ASN A 331 -32.12 35.95 22.37
CA ASN A 331 -32.14 34.66 23.06
C ASN A 331 -33.25 33.71 22.58
N THR A 332 -34.08 34.15 21.63
CA THR A 332 -35.22 33.37 21.14
C THR A 332 -34.77 32.50 19.97
N PHE A 333 -34.74 31.18 20.20
CA PHE A 333 -34.52 30.16 19.18
C PHE A 333 -35.74 29.24 19.22
N THR A 334 -36.50 29.17 18.14
CA THR A 334 -37.79 28.46 18.10
C THR A 334 -37.80 27.35 17.06
N GLU A 335 -38.42 26.23 17.44
CA GLU A 335 -38.72 25.14 16.52
C GLU A 335 -39.64 25.62 15.39
N GLY A 336 -39.48 25.05 14.19
CA GLY A 336 -40.20 25.44 12.98
C GLY A 336 -39.56 26.62 12.26
N THR A 337 -39.04 27.61 12.99
CA THR A 337 -38.38 28.80 12.41
C THR A 337 -36.87 28.61 12.29
N HIS A 338 -36.18 28.38 13.42
CA HIS A 338 -34.72 28.38 13.50
C HIS A 338 -34.14 26.97 13.42
N TYR A 339 -34.87 25.98 13.96
CA TYR A 339 -34.51 24.58 13.90
C TYR A 339 -35.76 23.73 13.68
N GLU A 340 -35.54 22.45 13.39
CA GLU A 340 -36.57 21.44 13.28
C GLU A 340 -36.15 20.21 14.07
N VAL A 341 -37.11 19.61 14.78
CA VAL A 341 -36.90 18.33 15.44
C VAL A 341 -37.79 17.29 14.77
N THR A 342 -37.17 16.24 14.23
CA THR A 342 -37.87 15.15 13.54
C THR A 342 -37.38 13.79 14.03
N GLY A 343 -37.94 12.71 13.50
CA GLY A 343 -37.40 11.36 13.71
C GLY A 343 -37.63 10.77 15.11
N PHE A 344 -38.55 11.31 15.91
CA PHE A 344 -38.91 10.73 17.21
C PHE A 344 -39.33 9.27 17.06
N THR A 345 -38.54 8.37 17.62
CA THR A 345 -38.92 6.95 17.73
C THR A 345 -39.95 6.79 18.85
N GLN A 346 -40.91 5.88 18.68
CA GLN A 346 -41.94 5.55 19.69
C GLN A 346 -42.97 6.66 20.03
N GLY A 347 -43.13 7.69 19.18
CA GLY A 347 -44.21 8.69 19.33
C GLY A 347 -44.08 9.65 20.52
N LYS A 348 -42.97 9.56 21.27
CA LYS A 348 -42.64 10.45 22.38
C LYS A 348 -42.15 11.80 21.81
N ARG A 349 -43.07 12.76 21.64
CA ARG A 349 -42.72 14.12 21.20
C ARG A 349 -42.32 14.97 22.40
N PHE A 350 -41.18 15.63 22.27
CA PHE A 350 -40.62 16.53 23.26
C PHE A 350 -40.96 17.97 22.88
N SER A 351 -42.08 18.51 23.36
CA SER A 351 -42.52 19.85 22.97
C SER A 351 -41.72 21.00 23.60
N ASP A 352 -40.91 20.75 24.65
CA ASP A 352 -40.34 21.85 25.46
C ASP A 352 -38.86 21.66 25.89
N PHE A 353 -38.09 20.79 25.23
CA PHE A 353 -36.86 20.22 25.81
C PHE A 353 -35.54 20.94 25.51
N TYR A 354 -35.55 22.00 24.72
CA TYR A 354 -34.34 22.73 24.36
C TYR A 354 -34.52 24.21 24.62
N ASP A 355 -34.31 24.57 25.87
CA ASP A 355 -34.09 25.98 26.17
C ASP A 355 -32.65 26.33 25.82
N LEU A 356 -32.48 27.57 25.43
CA LEU A 356 -31.18 28.17 25.27
C LEU A 356 -30.50 28.23 26.63
N VAL A 357 -29.66 27.25 26.95
CA VAL A 357 -28.90 27.23 28.22
C VAL A 357 -27.59 28.01 28.14
N GLY A 358 -27.20 28.43 26.93
CA GLY A 358 -26.11 29.38 26.72
C GLY A 358 -25.87 29.70 25.25
N LYS A 359 -25.49 30.94 24.96
CA LYS A 359 -25.21 31.41 23.60
C LYS A 359 -24.02 32.34 23.55
N THR A 360 -23.20 32.16 22.53
CA THR A 360 -22.27 33.18 22.02
C THR A 360 -22.55 33.40 20.54
N SER A 361 -21.81 34.28 19.89
CA SER A 361 -21.91 34.47 18.44
C SER A 361 -21.60 33.21 17.62
N LYS A 362 -20.86 32.24 18.19
CA LYS A 362 -20.36 31.03 17.50
C LYS A 362 -20.76 29.70 18.17
N ILE A 363 -21.33 29.75 19.37
CA ILE A 363 -21.70 28.55 20.14
C ILE A 363 -23.14 28.69 20.61
N LEU A 364 -23.93 27.64 20.38
CA LEU A 364 -25.30 27.49 20.85
C LEU A 364 -25.38 26.23 21.71
N ASN A 365 -25.66 26.38 22.99
CA ASN A 365 -25.86 25.27 23.92
C ASN A 365 -27.36 25.03 24.09
N LEU A 366 -27.83 23.88 23.62
CA LEU A 366 -29.21 23.43 23.81
C LEU A 366 -29.26 22.39 24.93
N GLY A 367 -30.11 22.60 25.93
CA GLY A 367 -30.23 21.68 27.05
C GLY A 367 -31.58 21.79 27.74
N ASN A 368 -31.78 20.98 28.77
CA ASN A 368 -32.98 21.01 29.57
C ASN A 368 -32.89 22.18 30.58
N ALA A 369 -33.74 23.22 30.46
CA ALA A 369 -33.78 24.33 31.43
C ALA A 369 -34.79 24.07 32.56
N GLY A 370 -34.58 22.97 33.27
CA GLY A 370 -35.35 22.61 34.45
C GLY A 370 -36.64 21.84 34.17
N ASP A 371 -37.22 21.31 35.26
CA ASP A 371 -38.40 20.44 35.25
C ASP A 371 -39.66 21.23 34.87
N LYS A 372 -39.89 21.44 33.57
CA LYS A 372 -41.14 22.04 33.02
C LYS A 372 -42.35 21.11 33.14
N GLY A 373 -42.31 20.10 34.02
CA GLY A 373 -43.39 19.13 34.23
C GLY A 373 -43.49 18.03 33.16
N ASN A 374 -42.58 18.01 32.18
CA ASN A 374 -42.54 17.01 31.13
C ASN A 374 -41.78 15.77 31.58
N ARG A 375 -42.46 14.91 32.33
CA ARG A 375 -41.94 13.62 32.78
C ARG A 375 -42.50 12.51 31.91
N PHE A 376 -41.65 11.55 31.57
CA PHE A 376 -42.12 10.28 31.05
C PHE A 376 -42.75 9.51 32.20
N ALA A 377 -44.01 9.09 32.03
CA ALA A 377 -44.67 8.15 32.91
C ALA A 377 -44.50 6.74 32.32
N ASN A 378 -44.20 5.75 33.17
CA ASN A 378 -44.04 4.35 32.79
C ASN A 378 -42.98 4.14 31.68
N HIS A 379 -41.73 4.49 31.98
CA HIS A 379 -40.59 4.28 31.10
C HIS A 379 -39.60 3.29 31.71
N GLY A 380 -38.86 2.59 30.87
CA GLY A 380 -37.67 1.82 31.23
C GLY A 380 -36.68 1.79 30.05
N THR A 381 -35.65 0.96 30.12
CA THR A 381 -34.63 0.88 29.05
C THR A 381 -35.18 0.53 27.66
N ALA A 382 -36.34 -0.14 27.57
CA ALA A 382 -37.05 -0.42 26.30
C ALA A 382 -37.61 0.85 25.62
N ASP A 383 -37.76 1.93 26.37
CA ASP A 383 -38.30 3.21 25.89
C ASP A 383 -37.23 4.15 25.33
N ASN A 384 -35.97 3.71 25.25
CA ASN A 384 -34.91 4.48 24.61
C ASN A 384 -35.31 4.89 23.19
N PHE A 385 -35.00 6.13 22.82
CA PHE A 385 -35.35 6.67 21.51
C PHE A 385 -34.28 7.65 21.03
N SER A 386 -34.40 8.09 19.80
CA SER A 386 -33.60 9.19 19.27
C SER A 386 -34.48 10.20 18.55
N PHE A 387 -33.92 11.38 18.33
CA PHE A 387 -34.51 12.40 17.46
C PHE A 387 -33.41 13.02 16.61
N THR A 388 -33.81 13.65 15.52
CA THR A 388 -32.92 14.41 14.65
C THR A 388 -33.19 15.90 14.85
N LEU A 389 -32.14 16.65 15.22
CA LEU A 389 -32.17 18.10 15.25
C LEU A 389 -31.52 18.63 13.97
N LYS A 390 -32.22 19.52 13.25
CA LYS A 390 -31.70 20.19 12.05
C LYS A 390 -31.82 21.71 12.18
N LEU A 391 -30.76 22.45 11.88
CA LEU A 391 -30.78 23.91 11.83
C LEU A 391 -31.29 24.41 10.47
N LYS A 392 -32.10 25.47 10.50
CA LYS A 392 -32.61 26.17 9.32
C LYS A 392 -31.81 27.44 9.05
N ALA A 393 -31.96 28.00 7.85
CA ALA A 393 -31.24 29.22 7.44
C ALA A 393 -31.49 30.39 8.39
N ALA A 394 -32.72 30.51 8.91
CA ALA A 394 -33.10 31.57 9.85
C ALA A 394 -32.37 31.52 11.20
N ALA A 395 -31.66 30.43 11.52
CA ALA A 395 -30.78 30.35 12.68
C ALA A 395 -29.60 31.34 12.62
N PHE A 396 -29.26 31.82 11.42
CA PHE A 396 -28.04 32.56 11.14
C PHE A 396 -28.34 33.98 10.65
N LYS A 397 -27.41 34.91 10.90
CA LYS A 397 -27.49 36.29 10.41
C LYS A 397 -27.22 36.37 8.91
N GLU A 398 -26.30 35.53 8.45
CA GLU A 398 -25.89 35.47 7.06
C GLU A 398 -26.97 34.79 6.22
N THR A 399 -27.07 35.18 4.94
CA THR A 399 -27.91 34.45 3.99
C THR A 399 -27.24 33.13 3.66
N VAL A 400 -27.77 32.03 4.19
CA VAL A 400 -27.27 30.67 3.96
C VAL A 400 -28.34 29.80 3.34
N ASP A 401 -27.94 28.97 2.38
CA ASP A 401 -28.77 27.87 1.93
C ASP A 401 -28.65 26.69 2.91
N ALA A 402 -29.71 26.47 3.68
CA ALA A 402 -29.77 25.37 4.65
C ALA A 402 -29.78 23.97 3.99
N ALA A 403 -30.06 23.86 2.69
CA ALA A 403 -29.97 22.59 1.97
C ALA A 403 -28.51 22.19 1.72
N THR A 404 -27.60 23.16 1.59
CA THR A 404 -26.17 22.92 1.32
C THR A 404 -25.28 23.16 2.54
N LEU A 405 -25.83 23.59 3.67
CA LEU A 405 -25.09 23.85 4.90
C LEU A 405 -24.55 22.55 5.50
N ILE A 406 -23.23 22.42 5.54
CA ILE A 406 -22.55 21.20 5.97
C ILE A 406 -22.76 20.97 7.47
N GLY A 407 -23.13 19.73 7.81
CA GLY A 407 -23.25 19.29 9.20
C GLY A 407 -24.40 19.94 9.96
N ASN A 408 -25.41 20.50 9.28
CA ASN A 408 -26.53 21.19 9.92
C ASN A 408 -27.57 20.29 10.59
N SER A 409 -27.36 18.98 10.63
CA SER A 409 -28.24 18.01 11.26
C SER A 409 -27.47 16.99 12.10
N VAL A 410 -28.04 16.58 13.24
CA VAL A 410 -27.50 15.52 14.10
C VAL A 410 -28.62 14.63 14.61
N THR A 411 -28.35 13.33 14.73
CA THR A 411 -29.23 12.40 15.46
C THR A 411 -28.73 12.26 16.89
N VAL A 412 -29.60 12.57 17.84
CA VAL A 412 -29.29 12.60 19.26
C VAL A 412 -29.97 11.42 19.95
N PRO A 413 -29.21 10.51 20.59
CA PRO A 413 -29.78 9.43 21.38
C PRO A 413 -30.20 9.91 22.77
N VAL A 414 -31.32 9.37 23.26
CA VAL A 414 -31.82 9.59 24.63
C VAL A 414 -32.04 8.24 25.30
N THR A 415 -31.51 8.10 26.52
CA THR A 415 -31.56 6.83 27.27
C THR A 415 -32.25 6.97 28.62
N PHE A 416 -33.24 6.13 28.89
CA PHE A 416 -33.87 5.98 30.20
C PHE A 416 -33.05 5.05 31.10
N ARG A 417 -33.22 5.19 32.41
CA ARG A 417 -32.75 4.23 33.42
C ARG A 417 -33.90 3.28 33.76
N ASP A 418 -33.56 2.12 34.30
CA ASP A 418 -34.55 1.21 34.88
C ASP A 418 -34.99 1.67 36.28
#